data_AF-A0A7J4QUM0-F1
#
_entry.id   AF-A0A7J4QUM0-F1
#
_cell.length_a   1.000
_cell.length_b   1.000
_cell.length_c   1.000
_cell.angle_alpha   90.00
_cell.angle_beta   90.00
_cell.angle_gamma   90.00
#
_symmetry.space_group_name_H-M   'P 1'
#
loop_
_entity.id
_entity.type
_entity.pdbx_description
1 polymer ?
#
loop_
_entity_poly.entity_id
_entity_poly.type
_entity_poly.pdbx_seq_one_letter_code
_entity_poly.pdbx_strand_id
1 'polypeptide(L)' 'IRRMRTALDETQITGVQHLIPLHRRIMDEKDFLNRDVTIQYIDNHQELLG' A
#
# COMPACT_ATOMS: atom_id res chain seq x y z
N ILE A 1 -6.09 7.72 6.59
CA ILE A 1 -6.12 6.85 5.38
C ILE A 1 -6.68 7.61 4.17
N ARG A 2 -7.94 8.11 4.20
CA ARG A 2 -8.59 8.74 3.03
C ARG A 2 -7.77 9.83 2.30
N ARG A 3 -7.10 10.73 3.02
CA ARG A 3 -6.24 11.78 2.43
C ARG A 3 -4.99 11.22 1.73
N MET A 4 -4.40 10.15 2.27
CA MET A 4 -3.20 9.54 1.70
C MET A 4 -3.55 8.72 0.45
N ARG A 5 -4.70 8.02 0.46
CA ARG A 5 -5.22 7.30 -0.71
C ARG A 5 -5.44 8.23 -1.90
N THR A 6 -6.13 9.36 -1.69
CA THR A 6 -6.34 10.38 -2.73
C THR A 6 -5.02 10.90 -3.31
N ALA A 7 -4.04 11.22 -2.47
CA ALA A 7 -2.73 11.68 -2.94
C ALA A 7 -1.98 10.60 -3.75
N LEU A 8 -2.06 9.33 -3.34
CA LEU A 8 -1.47 8.23 -4.10
C LEU A 8 -2.21 7.96 -5.40
N ASP A 9 -3.52 8.18 -5.46
CA ASP A 9 -4.34 8.06 -6.68
C ASP A 9 -4.00 9.14 -7.71
N GLU A 10 -3.79 10.37 -7.24
CA GLU A 10 -3.43 11.52 -8.08
C GLU A 10 -1.97 11.49 -8.55
N THR A 11 -1.07 10.82 -7.82
CA THR A 11 0.35 10.75 -8.18
C THR A 11 0.58 9.70 -9.28
N GLN A 12 0.79 10.16 -10.51
CA GLN A 12 1.18 9.31 -11.64
C GLN A 12 2.66 9.54 -11.98
N ILE A 13 3.49 8.55 -11.69
CA ILE A 13 4.90 8.53 -12.10
C ILE A 13 5.05 7.45 -13.17
N THR A 14 5.51 7.83 -14.35
CA THR A 14 5.70 6.93 -15.48
C THR A 14 7.19 6.78 -15.78
N GLY A 15 7.65 5.56 -16.09
CA GLY A 15 9.01 5.31 -16.56
C GLY A 15 10.04 4.94 -15.48
N VAL A 16 9.64 4.83 -14.21
CA VAL A 16 10.50 4.32 -13.12
C VAL A 16 9.72 3.43 -12.17
N GLN A 17 10.39 2.43 -11.59
CA GLN A 17 9.82 1.65 -10.50
C GLN A 17 9.71 2.52 -9.25
N HIS A 18 8.55 2.51 -8.60
CA HIS A 18 8.31 3.31 -7.40
C HIS A 18 7.33 2.59 -6.47
N LEU A 19 7.33 2.95 -5.18
CA LEU A 19 6.58 2.24 -4.14
C LEU A 19 5.08 2.59 -4.07
N ILE A 20 4.58 3.52 -4.90
CA ILE A 20 3.17 3.92 -4.92
C ILE A 20 2.20 2.72 -5.10
N PRO A 21 2.42 1.75 -6.02
CA PRO A 21 1.54 0.60 -6.20
C PRO A 21 1.51 -0.29 -4.96
N LEU A 22 2.64 -0.44 -4.27
CA LEU A 22 2.70 -1.17 -3.00
C LEU A 22 1.87 -0.46 -1.93
N HIS A 23 2.04 0.86 -1.78
CA HIS A 23 1.28 1.62 -0.79
C HIS A 23 -0.22 1.64 -1.08
N ARG A 24 -0.63 1.67 -2.36
CA ARG A 24 -2.05 1.52 -2.73
C ARG A 24 -2.59 0.15 -2.31
N ARG A 25 -1.87 -0.94 -2.62
CA ARG A 25 -2.25 -2.30 -2.22
C ARG A 25 -2.38 -2.43 -0.70
N ILE A 26 -1.42 -1.89 0.07
CA ILE A 26 -1.49 -1.87 1.54
C ILE A 26 -2.71 -1.09 2.03
N MET A 27 -3.06 0.04 1.42
CA MET A 27 -4.21 0.83 1.84
C MET A 27 -5.55 0.16 1.63
N ASP A 28 -5.63 -0.81 0.71
CA ASP A 28 -6.87 -1.55 0.42
C ASP A 28 -6.91 -2.93 1.10
N GLU A 29 -5.84 -3.30 1.81
CA GLU A 29 -5.72 -4.53 2.56
C GLU A 29 -6.52 -4.46 3.89
N LYS A 30 -7.18 -5.56 4.26
CA LYS A 30 -8.14 -5.63 5.37
C LYS A 30 -7.47 -5.49 6.73
N ASP A 31 -6.34 -6.15 6.97
CA ASP A 31 -5.61 -6.10 8.23
C ASP A 31 -5.06 -4.68 8.46
N PHE A 32 -4.55 -4.03 7.41
CA PHE A 32 -4.19 -2.60 7.46
C PHE A 32 -5.38 -1.70 7.80
N LEU A 33 -6.55 -1.93 7.18
CA LEU A 33 -7.78 -1.18 7.48
C LEU A 33 -8.28 -1.43 8.91
N ASN A 34 -8.14 -2.65 9.41
CA ASN A 34 -8.50 -3.07 10.76
C ASN A 34 -7.46 -2.63 11.82
N ARG A 35 -6.34 -2.02 11.38
CA ARG A 35 -5.19 -1.63 12.21
C ARG A 35 -4.46 -2.81 12.86
N ASP A 36 -4.62 -4.01 12.29
CA ASP A 36 -3.95 -5.23 12.72
C ASP A 36 -2.61 -5.37 11.99
N VAL A 37 -1.67 -4.49 12.33
CA VAL A 37 -0.35 -4.42 11.67
C VAL A 37 0.77 -4.71 12.65
N THR A 38 1.72 -5.56 12.23
CA THR A 38 2.91 -5.92 12.99
C THR A 38 4.19 -5.56 12.23
N ILE A 39 5.35 -5.67 12.87
CA ILE A 39 6.64 -5.48 12.18
C ILE A 39 6.87 -6.51 11.06
N GLN A 40 6.19 -7.65 11.12
CA GLN A 40 6.24 -8.73 10.13
C GLN A 40 5.12 -8.61 9.09
N TYR A 41 4.35 -7.51 9.10
CA TYR A 41 3.18 -7.36 8.25
C TYR A 41 3.49 -7.58 6.76
N ILE A 42 4.57 -6.99 6.24
CA ILE A 42 4.97 -7.18 4.83
C ILE A 42 5.43 -8.62 4.56
N ASP A 43 6.13 -9.24 5.52
CA ASP A 43 6.59 -10.63 5.39
C ASP A 43 5.41 -11.61 5.36
N ASN A 44 4.35 -11.31 6.11
CA ASN A 44 3.14 -12.11 6.17
C ASN A 44 2.20 -11.89 4.97
N HIS A 45 2.35 -10.78 4.26
CA HIS A 45 1.50 -10.38 3.12
C HIS A 45 2.33 -10.27 1.82
N GLN A 46 3.04 -11.34 1.47
CA GLN A 46 3.88 -11.40 0.26
C GLN A 46 3.08 -11.14 -1.03
N GLU A 47 1.78 -11.43 -1.03
CA GLU A 47 0.86 -11.14 -2.13
C GLU A 47 0.76 -9.63 -2.46
N LEU A 48 1.10 -8.75 -1.51
CA LEU A 48 1.12 -7.31 -1.74
C LEU A 48 2.34 -6.86 -2.54
N LEU A 49 3.40 -7.67 -2.63
CA LEU A 49 4.62 -7.31 -3.34
C LEU A 49 4.46 -7.47 -4.86
N GLY A 50 3.72 -8.48 -5.31
CA GLY A 50 3.30 -8.68 -6.71
C GLY A 50 4.42 -9.04 -7.68
#